data_AF-A0A527GKN4-F1
#
_entry.id   AF-A0A527GKN4-F1
#
_cell.length_a   1.000
_cell.length_b   1.000
_cell.length_c   1.000
_cell.angle_alpha   90.00
_cell.angle_beta   90.00
_cell.angle_gamma   90.00
#
_symmetry.space_group_name_H-M   'P 1'
#
loop_
_entity.id
_entity.type
_entity.pdbx_description
1 polymer ?
#
loop_
_entity_poly.entity_id
_entity_poly.type
_entity_poly.pdbx_seq_one_letter_code
_entity_poly.pdbx_strand_id
1 'polypeptide(L)'
;GIHLVDVGTSGGVWGLERGYCLMIGGPDVAVQHLDSIFATLAPGADAGSNPPGDAGTAPFGYLHCGPSGAGHFVKMVHNGIEYGVMAAYAEGMNILKSANAGKRQRTADAETSP
;
A
#
# COMPACT_ATOMS: atom_id res chain seq x y z
N GLY A 1 -10.37 -29.69 -11.24
CA GLY A 1 -11.27 -28.51 -11.29
C GLY A 1 -10.46 -27.27 -11.64
N ILE A 2 -11.07 -26.08 -11.61
CA ILE A 2 -10.38 -24.79 -11.81
C ILE A 2 -10.16 -24.13 -10.44
N HIS A 3 -8.95 -23.65 -10.17
CA HIS A 3 -8.64 -22.87 -8.96
C HIS A 3 -8.73 -21.38 -9.27
N LEU A 4 -9.41 -20.64 -8.39
CA LEU A 4 -9.49 -19.18 -8.47
C LEU A 4 -8.51 -18.57 -7.46
N VAL A 5 -7.68 -17.64 -7.96
CA VAL A 5 -6.69 -16.90 -7.17
C VAL A 5 -6.97 -15.41 -7.37
N ASP A 6 -7.11 -14.68 -6.27
CA ASP A 6 -7.22 -13.22 -6.24
C ASP A 6 -5.87 -12.59 -5.88
N VAL A 7 -5.52 -11.49 -6.53
CA VAL A 7 -4.25 -10.81 -6.31
C VAL A 7 -4.47 -9.31 -6.22
N GLY A 8 -4.28 -8.78 -5.01
CA GLY A 8 -4.16 -7.36 -4.79
C GLY A 8 -2.79 -6.87 -5.23
N THR A 9 -2.74 -5.94 -6.18
CA THR A 9 -1.47 -5.43 -6.74
C THR A 9 -1.26 -3.96 -6.37
N SER A 10 -0.14 -3.62 -5.74
CA SER A 10 0.26 -2.23 -5.40
C SER A 10 1.60 -1.86 -6.07
N GLY A 11 1.85 -0.56 -6.27
CA GLY A 11 3.04 -0.01 -6.96
C GLY A 11 2.72 0.83 -8.20
N GLY A 12 1.55 0.62 -8.81
CA GLY A 12 1.08 1.43 -9.94
C GLY A 12 2.04 1.40 -11.13
N VAL A 13 2.22 2.55 -11.79
CA VAL A 13 3.07 2.69 -12.99
C VAL A 13 4.54 2.34 -12.76
N TRP A 14 5.02 2.43 -11.51
CA TRP A 14 6.43 2.18 -11.18
C TRP A 14 6.77 0.71 -11.09
N GLY A 15 5.76 -0.18 -11.02
CA GLY A 15 6.00 -1.60 -10.80
C GLY A 15 6.68 -2.30 -11.99
N LEU A 16 6.67 -1.70 -13.19
CA LEU A 16 7.43 -2.23 -14.31
C LEU A 16 8.94 -2.26 -14.03
N GLU A 17 9.47 -1.22 -13.40
CA GLU A 17 10.92 -1.08 -13.14
C GLU A 17 11.30 -1.57 -11.73
N ARG A 18 10.37 -1.50 -10.78
CA ARG A 18 10.64 -1.70 -9.35
C ARG A 18 9.95 -2.93 -8.75
N GLY A 19 9.15 -3.63 -9.54
CA GLY A 19 8.28 -4.70 -9.06
C GLY A 19 7.02 -4.20 -8.36
N TYR A 20 6.04 -5.10 -8.25
CA TYR A 20 4.74 -4.86 -7.65
C TYR A 20 4.64 -5.53 -6.28
N CYS A 21 4.05 -4.85 -5.30
CA CYS A 21 3.65 -5.54 -4.07
C CYS A 21 2.40 -6.38 -4.35
N LEU A 22 2.46 -7.70 -4.07
CA LEU A 22 1.41 -8.66 -4.40
C LEU A 22 0.84 -9.32 -3.14
N MET A 23 -0.46 -9.13 -2.92
CA MET A 23 -1.22 -9.74 -1.83
C MET A 23 -2.13 -10.82 -2.44
N ILE A 24 -1.85 -12.08 -2.15
CA ILE A 24 -2.40 -13.23 -2.89
C ILE A 24 -3.39 -13.99 -2.01
N GLY A 25 -4.58 -14.27 -2.52
CA GLY A 25 -5.61 -15.11 -1.90
C GLY A 25 -5.94 -16.32 -2.78
N GLY A 26 -6.08 -17.49 -2.19
CA GLY A 26 -6.46 -18.70 -2.92
C GLY A 26 -5.96 -19.99 -2.30
N PRO A 27 -6.24 -21.16 -2.93
CA PRO A 27 -5.77 -22.46 -2.47
C PRO A 27 -4.24 -22.58 -2.55
N ASP A 28 -3.62 -23.15 -1.51
CA ASP A 28 -2.16 -23.29 -1.38
C ASP A 28 -1.50 -23.90 -2.63
N VAL A 29 -2.07 -24.98 -3.16
CA VAL A 29 -1.53 -25.67 -4.36
C VAL A 29 -1.50 -24.76 -5.59
N ALA A 30 -2.48 -23.88 -5.75
CA ALA A 30 -2.55 -22.95 -6.88
C ALA A 30 -1.56 -21.80 -6.69
N VAL A 31 -1.43 -21.28 -5.47
CA VAL A 31 -0.48 -20.21 -5.15
C VAL A 31 0.96 -20.70 -5.27
N GLN A 32 1.27 -21.89 -4.75
CA GLN A 32 2.58 -22.53 -4.89
C GLN A 32 2.95 -22.79 -6.36
N HIS A 33 1.98 -23.19 -7.18
CA HIS A 33 2.21 -23.39 -8.61
C HIS A 33 2.57 -22.07 -9.34
N LEU A 34 2.05 -20.93 -8.85
CA LEU A 34 2.27 -19.60 -9.43
C LEU A 34 3.46 -18.84 -8.82
N ASP A 35 4.18 -19.45 -7.88
CA ASP A 35 5.26 -18.81 -7.10
C ASP A 35 6.29 -18.10 -7.98
N SER A 36 6.76 -18.75 -9.06
CA SER A 36 7.74 -18.17 -9.98
C SER A 36 7.25 -16.90 -10.70
N ILE A 37 5.94 -16.80 -10.96
CA ILE A 37 5.32 -15.62 -11.57
C ILE A 37 5.29 -14.48 -10.55
N PHE A 38 4.92 -14.77 -9.30
CA PHE A 38 4.91 -13.77 -8.24
C PHE A 38 6.32 -13.26 -7.93
N ALA A 39 7.30 -14.16 -7.82
CA ALA A 39 8.69 -13.81 -7.60
C ALA A 39 9.26 -12.94 -8.75
N THR A 40 8.83 -13.18 -10.00
CA THR A 40 9.25 -12.37 -11.15
C THR A 40 8.63 -10.98 -11.14
N LEU A 41 7.38 -10.86 -10.68
CA LEU A 41 6.64 -9.60 -10.67
C LEU A 41 6.94 -8.74 -9.44
N ALA A 42 7.38 -9.35 -8.34
CA ALA A 42 7.65 -8.66 -7.09
C ALA A 42 9.01 -7.93 -7.10
N PRO A 43 9.24 -6.96 -6.20
CA PRO A 43 10.50 -6.21 -6.13
C PRO A 43 11.74 -7.06 -5.81
N GLY A 44 11.55 -8.21 -5.17
CA GLY A 44 12.65 -8.98 -4.57
C GLY A 44 13.01 -8.43 -3.19
N ALA A 45 14.00 -9.07 -2.55
CA ALA A 45 14.47 -8.65 -1.24
C ALA A 45 15.30 -7.38 -1.34
N ASP A 46 15.25 -6.54 -0.30
CA ASP A 46 16.05 -5.33 -0.22
C ASP A 46 17.55 -5.64 -0.33
N ALA A 47 18.30 -4.76 -1.01
CA ALA A 47 19.73 -4.94 -1.20
C ALA A 47 20.47 -5.00 0.14
N GLY A 48 21.21 -6.08 0.38
CA GLY A 48 21.94 -6.32 1.63
C GLY A 48 21.07 -6.84 2.77
N SER A 49 19.78 -7.08 2.55
CA SER A 49 18.93 -7.79 3.51
C SER A 49 19.22 -9.30 3.48
N ASN A 50 19.21 -9.91 4.66
CA ASN A 50 19.22 -11.37 4.83
C ASN A 50 17.96 -11.74 5.61
N PRO A 51 16.80 -11.78 4.95
CA PRO A 51 15.56 -12.11 5.62
C PRO A 51 15.66 -13.50 6.28
N PRO A 52 15.11 -13.66 7.48
CA PRO A 52 15.12 -14.95 8.15
C PRO A 52 14.28 -15.95 7.34
N GLY A 53 14.72 -17.21 7.30
CA GLY A 53 14.12 -18.22 6.42
C GLY A 53 12.66 -18.57 6.75
N ASP A 54 12.19 -18.24 7.95
CA ASP A 54 10.81 -18.40 8.40
C ASP A 54 9.88 -17.26 7.96
N ALA A 55 10.42 -16.16 7.41
CA ALA A 55 9.64 -15.04 6.90
C ALA A 55 8.90 -15.36 5.58
N GLY A 56 9.18 -16.54 4.98
CA GLY A 56 8.58 -16.98 3.72
C GLY A 56 8.84 -15.97 2.61
N THR A 57 7.79 -15.62 1.86
CA THR A 57 7.89 -14.76 0.67
C THR A 57 7.72 -13.27 0.97
N ALA A 58 7.24 -12.91 2.18
CA ALA A 58 6.94 -11.52 2.54
C ALA A 58 8.10 -10.53 2.30
N PRO A 59 9.37 -10.87 2.60
CA PRO A 59 10.50 -9.98 2.37
C PRO A 59 10.77 -9.65 0.91
N PHE A 60 10.22 -10.45 -0.02
CA PHE A 60 10.40 -10.26 -1.46
C PHE A 60 9.28 -9.41 -2.08
N GLY A 61 8.33 -8.94 -1.27
CA GLY A 61 7.24 -8.07 -1.69
C GLY A 61 5.99 -8.79 -2.21
N TYR A 62 5.88 -10.11 -2.01
CA TYR A 62 4.65 -10.85 -2.27
C TYR A 62 4.31 -11.79 -1.12
N LEU A 63 3.01 -11.96 -0.84
CA LEU A 63 2.55 -12.74 0.30
C LEU A 63 1.27 -13.49 -0.03
N HIS A 64 1.25 -14.79 0.28
CA HIS A 64 0.02 -15.56 0.36
C HIS A 64 -0.70 -15.20 1.66
N CYS A 65 -1.72 -14.35 1.55
CA CYS A 65 -2.43 -13.78 2.69
C CYS A 65 -3.47 -14.72 3.30
N GLY A 66 -3.84 -15.79 2.59
CA GLY A 66 -4.80 -16.79 3.05
C GLY A 66 -5.69 -17.33 1.93
N PRO A 67 -6.90 -17.84 2.26
CA PRO A 67 -7.81 -18.42 1.28
C PRO A 67 -8.36 -17.37 0.30
N SER A 68 -9.18 -17.80 -0.65
CA SER A 68 -9.80 -16.91 -1.64
C SER A 68 -10.48 -15.70 -0.98
N GLY A 69 -10.21 -14.52 -1.53
CA GLY A 69 -10.63 -13.21 -1.04
C GLY A 69 -9.58 -12.51 -0.15
N ALA A 70 -8.64 -13.25 0.46
CA ALA A 70 -7.68 -12.67 1.39
C ALA A 70 -6.74 -11.66 0.73
N GLY A 71 -6.29 -11.91 -0.51
CA GLY A 71 -5.38 -11.01 -1.23
C GLY A 71 -6.03 -9.66 -1.51
N HIS A 72 -7.25 -9.67 -2.06
CA HIS A 72 -8.02 -8.45 -2.27
C HIS A 72 -8.43 -7.76 -0.97
N PHE A 73 -8.71 -8.50 0.10
CA PHE A 73 -9.03 -7.92 1.40
C PHE A 73 -7.84 -7.13 1.97
N VAL A 74 -6.64 -7.72 1.97
CA VAL A 74 -5.42 -7.03 2.44
C VAL A 74 -5.16 -5.80 1.57
N LYS A 75 -5.31 -5.90 0.24
CA LYS A 75 -5.16 -4.75 -0.66
C LYS A 75 -6.19 -3.65 -0.42
N MET A 76 -7.43 -3.99 -0.09
CA MET A 76 -8.47 -3.02 0.27
C MET A 76 -8.04 -2.23 1.52
N VAL A 77 -7.54 -2.92 2.55
CA VAL A 77 -7.06 -2.27 3.78
C VAL A 77 -5.80 -1.44 3.53
N HIS A 78 -4.86 -1.93 2.72
CA HIS A 78 -3.69 -1.16 2.26
C HIS A 78 -4.11 0.20 1.70
N ASN A 79 -5.10 0.23 0.81
CA ASN A 79 -5.59 1.49 0.24
C ASN A 79 -6.29 2.37 1.28
N GLY A 80 -7.02 1.78 2.24
CA GLY A 80 -7.59 2.54 3.36
C GLY A 80 -6.51 3.26 4.19
N ILE A 81 -5.39 2.57 4.46
CA ILE A 81 -4.24 3.15 5.17
C ILE A 81 -3.56 4.24 4.31
N GLU A 82 -3.37 4.00 3.00
CA GLU A 82 -2.81 4.97 2.07
C GLU A 82 -3.55 6.31 2.13
N TYR A 83 -4.89 6.27 2.12
CA TYR A 83 -5.72 7.46 2.22
C TYR A 83 -5.55 8.18 3.56
N GLY A 84 -5.46 7.43 4.66
CA GLY A 84 -5.19 7.99 5.98
C GLY A 84 -3.84 8.71 6.07
N VAL A 85 -2.80 8.13 5.49
CA VAL A 85 -1.45 8.74 5.43
C VAL A 85 -1.47 10.02 4.60
N MET A 86 -2.11 10.01 3.43
CA MET A 86 -2.25 11.20 2.59
C MET A 86 -3.01 12.32 3.32
N ALA A 87 -4.10 12.00 4.01
CA ALA A 87 -4.88 12.95 4.78
C ALA A 87 -4.04 13.58 5.91
N ALA A 88 -3.32 12.75 6.69
CA ALA A 88 -2.47 13.23 7.78
C ALA A 88 -1.39 14.23 7.29
N TYR A 89 -0.71 13.92 6.18
CA TYR A 89 0.25 14.85 5.59
C TYR A 89 -0.43 16.12 5.08
N ALA A 90 -1.57 16.00 4.38
CA ALA A 90 -2.29 17.16 3.86
C ALA A 90 -2.73 18.12 4.98
N GLU A 91 -3.27 17.60 6.08
CA GLU A 91 -3.68 18.40 7.24
C GLU A 91 -2.48 19.08 7.91
N GLY A 92 -1.40 18.34 8.17
CA GLY A 92 -0.18 18.91 8.74
C GLY A 92 0.40 20.03 7.87
N MET A 93 0.46 19.82 6.55
CA MET A 93 0.92 20.85 5.61
C MET A 93 -0.03 22.05 5.53
N ASN A 94 -1.33 21.84 5.69
CA ASN A 94 -2.31 22.93 5.71
C ASN A 94 -2.16 23.84 6.95
N ILE A 95 -1.81 23.24 8.10
CA ILE A 95 -1.46 24.00 9.32
C ILE A 95 -0.23 24.87 9.04
N LEU A 96 0.84 24.29 8.47
CA LEU A 96 2.06 25.03 8.14
C LEU A 96 1.79 26.15 7.13
N LYS A 97 1.01 25.88 6.08
CA LYS A 97 0.57 26.89 5.10
C LYS A 97 -0.19 28.05 5.75
N SER A 98 -0.93 27.76 6.82
CA SER A 98 -1.74 28.74 7.55
C SER A 98 -1.05 29.36 8.76
N ALA A 99 0.23 29.04 9.01
CA ALA A 99 0.95 29.45 10.21
C ALA A 99 1.12 30.98 10.37
N ASN A 100 0.90 31.76 9.30
CA ASN A 100 0.93 33.23 9.34
C ASN A 100 -0.46 33.87 9.60
N ALA A 101 -1.46 33.11 10.06
CA ALA A 101 -2.82 33.61 10.26
C ALA A 101 -2.88 34.90 11.11
N GLY A 102 -2.06 35.01 12.16
CA GLY A 102 -1.99 36.22 13.00
C GLY A 102 -1.21 37.40 12.42
N LYS A 103 -0.55 37.23 11.26
CA LYS A 103 0.20 38.30 10.56
C LYS A 103 -0.55 38.85 9.35
N ARG A 104 -1.69 38.25 8.98
CA ARG A 104 -2.53 38.74 7.89
C ARG A 104 -3.52 39.76 8.44
N GLN A 105 -3.46 40.99 7.96
CA GLN A 105 -4.55 41.95 8.17
C GLN A 105 -5.79 41.41 7.47
N ARG A 106 -6.82 41.05 8.25
CA ARG A 106 -8.16 40.79 7.72
C ARG A 106 -8.91 42.11 7.69
N THR A 107 -9.54 42.42 6.56
CA THR A 107 -10.57 43.46 6.51
C THR A 107 -11.71 43.00 7.41
N ALA A 108 -12.03 43.78 8.44
CA ALA A 108 -13.19 43.52 9.29
C ALA A 108 -14.44 43.61 8.41
N ASP A 109 -15.18 42.51 8.31
CA ASP A 109 -16.48 42.45 7.66
C ASP A 109 -17.54 42.14 8.73
N ALA A 110 -18.73 42.71 8.55
CA ALA A 110 -19.84 42.66 9.50
C ALA A 110 -20.34 41.23 9.77
N GLU A 111 -20.00 40.26 8.92
CA GLU A 111 -20.39 38.86 9.06
C GLU A 111 -19.40 38.01 9.88
N THR A 112 -18.23 38.55 10.23
CA THR A 112 -17.32 37.90 11.17
C THR A 112 -17.58 38.39 12.59
N SER A 113 -18.31 37.58 13.38
CA SER A 113 -18.46 37.83 14.83
C SER A 113 -17.08 37.87 15.52
N PRO A 114 -16.90 38.74 16.53
CA PRO A 114 -15.61 39.03 17.15
C PRO A 114 -14.92 37.80 17.76
#